data_AF-A0A1H0UPS5-F1
#
_entry.id   AF-A0A1H0UPS5-F1
#
_cell.length_a   1.000
_cell.length_b   1.000
_cell.length_c   1.000
_cell.angle_alpha   90.00
_cell.angle_beta   90.00
_cell.angle_gamma   90.00
#
_symmetry.space_group_name_H-M   'P 1'
#
loop_
_entity.id
_entity.type
_entity.pdbx_description
1 polymer ?
#
loop_
_entity_poly.entity_id
_entity_poly.type
_entity_poly.pdbx_seq_one_letter_code
_entity_poly.pdbx_strand_id
1 'polypeptide(L)'
;MQSPLFDQANLEVQAQQRFALQNPQMLRVHLGGDVLAVKGAMVSYQGQIRFDHEKAGSVGKLFKKVVTGEDVSLMRVSGEGDVFFASEAGFVFLIDLTGDALSVNARNLLAFDSSIEWDIKRVQGAGMLSGGLFNTTLQGTGTVAIHTVGQPVILDCSQQPTYVDVQACVGWSANLVPQVVSSMNVRSMLRGGSGEAFQYAFSGPGFVIVQPSEWTPPPAGGSGGGGGGFNLGGLLDG
;
A
#
# COMPACT_ATOMS: atom_id res chain seq x y z
N MET A 1 -28.11 -24.62 -12.39
CA MET A 1 -26.85 -25.38 -12.18
C MET A 1 -26.76 -25.70 -10.69
N GLN A 2 -26.24 -26.87 -10.30
CA GLN A 2 -26.07 -27.24 -8.88
C GLN A 2 -24.57 -27.42 -8.60
N SER A 3 -24.02 -26.57 -7.74
CA SER A 3 -22.61 -26.57 -7.32
C SER A 3 -22.48 -25.71 -6.05
N PRO A 4 -21.59 -26.05 -5.10
CA PRO A 4 -21.29 -25.19 -3.94
C PRO A 4 -20.88 -23.76 -4.29
N LEU A 5 -20.42 -23.53 -5.54
CA LEU A 5 -20.16 -22.19 -6.04
C LEU A 5 -21.38 -21.28 -5.97
N PHE A 6 -22.60 -21.82 -6.12
CA PHE A 6 -23.85 -21.07 -6.08
C PHE A 6 -24.50 -21.05 -4.69
N ASP A 7 -23.78 -21.46 -3.65
CA ASP A 7 -24.26 -21.38 -2.26
C ASP A 7 -24.42 -19.93 -1.83
N GLN A 8 -25.33 -19.70 -0.88
CA GLN A 8 -25.65 -18.37 -0.35
C GLN A 8 -24.43 -17.61 0.17
N ALA A 9 -23.39 -18.31 0.65
CA ALA A 9 -22.15 -17.72 1.14
C ALA A 9 -21.32 -17.03 0.04
N ASN A 10 -21.53 -17.38 -1.23
CA ASN A 10 -20.83 -16.80 -2.37
C ASN A 10 -21.68 -15.74 -3.11
N LEU A 11 -22.93 -15.55 -2.70
CA LEU A 11 -23.79 -14.51 -3.25
C LEU A 11 -23.40 -13.14 -2.72
N GLU A 12 -23.76 -12.11 -3.46
CA GLU A 12 -23.50 -10.72 -3.07
C GLU A 12 -24.09 -10.38 -1.70
N VAL A 13 -23.27 -9.75 -0.86
CA VAL A 13 -23.68 -9.32 0.48
C VAL A 13 -24.53 -8.05 0.37
N GLN A 14 -25.81 -8.17 0.74
CA GLN A 14 -26.74 -7.05 0.86
C GLN A 14 -26.52 -6.29 2.18
N ALA A 15 -25.39 -5.60 2.29
CA ALA A 15 -25.06 -4.78 3.45
C ALA A 15 -25.60 -3.36 3.30
N GLN A 16 -26.15 -2.80 4.38
CA GLN A 16 -26.59 -1.40 4.43
C GLN A 16 -25.40 -0.42 4.50
N GLN A 17 -24.27 -0.88 5.04
CA GLN A 17 -23.06 -0.09 5.14
C GLN A 17 -22.52 0.22 3.75
N ARG A 18 -21.99 1.43 3.59
CA ARG A 18 -21.37 1.89 2.36
C ARG A 18 -20.15 1.03 2.01
N PHE A 19 -19.25 0.83 2.96
CA PHE A 19 -18.12 -0.10 2.86
C PHE A 19 -18.49 -1.38 3.61
N ALA A 20 -18.42 -2.52 2.92
CA ALA A 20 -18.73 -3.81 3.52
C ALA A 20 -17.83 -4.90 2.94
N LEU A 21 -17.46 -5.88 3.75
CA LEU A 21 -16.79 -7.07 3.24
C LEU A 21 -17.80 -7.92 2.46
N GLN A 22 -17.54 -8.13 1.17
CA GLN A 22 -18.24 -9.18 0.40
C GLN A 22 -17.84 -10.56 0.94
N ASN A 23 -16.56 -10.70 1.25
CA ASN A 23 -15.97 -11.81 1.99
C ASN A 23 -14.67 -11.29 2.65
N PRO A 24 -13.93 -12.09 3.43
CA PRO A 24 -12.73 -11.62 4.12
C PRO A 24 -11.65 -11.00 3.21
N GLN A 25 -11.63 -11.31 1.91
CA GLN A 25 -10.59 -10.89 0.95
C GLN A 25 -11.11 -9.93 -0.13
N MET A 26 -12.39 -9.55 -0.07
CA MET A 26 -13.02 -8.71 -1.09
C MET A 26 -13.89 -7.65 -0.43
N LEU A 27 -13.60 -6.40 -0.75
CA LEU A 27 -14.39 -5.24 -0.37
C LEU A 27 -15.51 -5.02 -1.38
N ARG A 28 -16.72 -4.74 -0.90
CA ARG A 28 -17.80 -4.11 -1.67
C ARG A 28 -17.99 -2.69 -1.16
N VAL A 29 -18.04 -1.73 -2.08
CA VAL A 29 -18.38 -0.34 -1.78
C VAL A 29 -19.61 0.07 -2.57
N HIS A 30 -20.68 0.41 -1.87
CA HIS A 30 -21.82 1.09 -2.44
C HIS A 30 -21.47 2.57 -2.67
N LEU A 31 -21.65 3.09 -3.88
CA LEU A 31 -21.36 4.49 -4.15
C LEU A 31 -22.54 5.39 -3.74
N GLY A 32 -22.31 6.22 -2.72
CA GLY A 32 -23.14 7.40 -2.42
C GLY A 32 -22.35 8.72 -2.56
N GLY A 33 -21.04 8.66 -2.34
CA GLY A 33 -20.08 9.71 -2.69
C GLY A 33 -18.86 9.09 -3.35
N ASP A 34 -17.94 9.93 -3.81
CA ASP A 34 -16.71 9.48 -4.44
C ASP A 34 -15.84 8.64 -3.50
N VAL A 35 -15.13 7.69 -4.09
CA VAL A 35 -14.14 6.83 -3.42
C VAL A 35 -12.80 7.04 -4.12
N LEU A 36 -11.73 7.15 -3.35
CA LEU A 36 -10.37 7.00 -3.88
C LEU A 36 -9.91 5.56 -3.65
N ALA A 37 -9.42 4.92 -4.68
CA ALA A 37 -8.93 3.54 -4.62
C ALA A 37 -7.56 3.42 -5.28
N VAL A 38 -6.78 2.42 -4.87
CA VAL A 38 -5.52 2.10 -5.57
C VAL A 38 -5.84 1.62 -6.98
N LYS A 39 -5.15 2.17 -7.98
CA LYS A 39 -5.33 1.79 -9.38
C LYS A 39 -4.99 0.30 -9.55
N GLY A 40 -5.90 -0.41 -10.21
CA GLY A 40 -5.77 -1.86 -10.42
C GLY A 40 -6.37 -2.72 -9.31
N ALA A 41 -6.81 -2.15 -8.19
CA ALA A 41 -7.47 -2.89 -7.12
C ALA A 41 -8.95 -3.22 -7.41
N MET A 42 -9.57 -2.60 -8.41
CA MET A 42 -10.95 -2.90 -8.79
C MET A 42 -11.02 -4.23 -9.52
N VAL A 43 -11.93 -5.09 -9.09
CA VAL A 43 -12.14 -6.43 -9.65
C VAL A 43 -13.47 -6.57 -10.39
N SER A 44 -14.52 -5.88 -9.94
CA SER A 44 -15.82 -5.85 -10.62
C SER A 44 -16.64 -4.64 -10.18
N TYR A 45 -17.71 -4.33 -10.91
CA TYR A 45 -18.68 -3.30 -10.53
C TYR A 45 -20.06 -3.57 -11.14
N GLN A 46 -21.09 -2.98 -10.53
CA GLN A 46 -22.48 -3.03 -10.98
C GLN A 46 -23.06 -1.61 -10.96
N GLY A 47 -23.85 -1.25 -11.98
CA GLY A 47 -24.43 0.09 -12.11
C GLY A 47 -23.64 1.03 -13.03
N GLN A 48 -23.87 2.33 -12.89
CA GLN A 48 -23.29 3.37 -13.73
C GLN A 48 -22.08 3.98 -13.01
N ILE A 49 -20.90 3.37 -13.23
CA ILE A 49 -19.66 3.73 -12.53
C ILE A 49 -18.66 4.36 -13.50
N ARG A 50 -18.04 5.45 -13.06
CA ARG A 50 -16.97 6.15 -13.76
C ARG A 50 -15.67 6.07 -12.97
N PHE A 51 -14.58 5.88 -13.70
CA PHE A 51 -13.22 5.80 -13.15
C PHE A 51 -12.37 6.89 -13.79
N ASP A 52 -11.89 7.82 -12.98
CA ASP A 52 -10.97 8.86 -13.41
C ASP A 52 -9.61 8.67 -12.72
N HIS A 53 -8.52 8.94 -13.44
CA HIS A 53 -7.21 8.97 -12.79
C HIS A 53 -7.19 10.14 -11.80
N GLU A 54 -6.90 9.83 -10.53
CA GLU A 54 -6.78 10.87 -9.52
C GLU A 54 -5.44 11.58 -9.75
N LYS A 55 -5.51 12.74 -10.39
CA LYS A 55 -4.40 13.67 -10.38
C LYS A 55 -4.37 14.25 -8.97
N ALA A 56 -3.24 14.11 -8.27
CA ALA A 56 -3.01 14.78 -6.98
C ALA A 56 -3.62 16.19 -7.01
N GLY A 57 -4.57 16.43 -6.11
CA GLY A 57 -5.73 17.31 -6.29
C GLY A 57 -5.51 18.66 -6.99
N SER A 58 -6.51 19.06 -7.77
CA SER A 58 -6.65 20.43 -8.26
C SER A 58 -6.83 21.41 -7.09
N VAL A 59 -6.13 22.54 -7.20
CA VAL A 59 -6.02 23.68 -6.26
C VAL A 59 -4.93 23.52 -5.18
N GLY A 60 -3.68 23.80 -5.57
CA GLY A 60 -2.65 24.31 -4.64
C GLY A 60 -1.45 23.42 -4.37
N LYS A 61 -1.54 22.10 -4.60
CA LYS A 61 -0.44 21.18 -4.31
C LYS A 61 0.13 20.58 -5.60
N LEU A 62 0.92 21.38 -6.31
CA LEU A 62 1.89 20.89 -7.30
C LEU A 62 2.98 20.08 -6.59
N PHE A 63 2.63 18.91 -6.05
CA PHE A 63 3.58 18.01 -5.39
C PHE A 63 4.11 16.99 -6.39
N LYS A 64 5.34 17.26 -6.84
CA LYS A 64 6.43 16.31 -7.10
C LYS A 64 6.05 14.95 -7.71
N LYS A 65 5.34 14.96 -8.84
CA LYS A 65 5.07 13.75 -9.65
C LYS A 65 6.32 13.15 -10.34
N VAL A 66 7.54 13.37 -9.84
CA VAL A 66 8.77 13.04 -10.61
C VAL A 66 9.87 12.34 -9.81
N VAL A 67 9.76 12.14 -8.49
CA VAL A 67 10.96 11.67 -7.72
C VAL A 67 10.67 10.64 -6.62
N THR A 68 9.61 9.83 -6.73
CA THR A 68 9.36 8.78 -5.71
C THR A 68 9.59 7.36 -6.21
N GLY A 69 9.50 7.05 -7.50
CA GLY A 69 9.78 5.69 -8.02
C GLY A 69 8.77 4.62 -7.59
N GLU A 70 7.96 4.89 -6.56
CA GLU A 70 6.76 4.16 -6.17
C GLU A 70 5.56 5.07 -6.48
N ASP A 71 4.87 4.79 -7.59
CA ASP A 71 3.71 5.55 -8.07
C ASP A 71 2.46 4.92 -7.48
N VAL A 72 2.07 5.36 -6.29
CA VAL A 72 0.78 5.03 -5.70
C VAL A 72 -0.27 5.78 -6.50
N SER A 73 -0.58 5.24 -7.67
CA SER A 73 -1.56 5.82 -8.57
C SER A 73 -2.92 5.55 -7.97
N LEU A 74 -3.57 6.59 -7.44
CA LEU A 74 -4.97 6.50 -7.05
C LEU A 74 -5.89 6.68 -8.28
N MET A 75 -7.08 6.13 -8.17
CA MET A 75 -8.20 6.38 -9.08
C MET A 75 -9.40 6.86 -8.29
N ARG A 76 -10.11 7.83 -8.84
CA ARG A 76 -11.39 8.30 -8.33
C ARG A 76 -12.51 7.50 -8.96
N VAL A 77 -13.38 7.00 -8.11
CA VAL A 77 -14.52 6.17 -8.47
C VAL A 77 -15.78 6.92 -8.08
N SER A 78 -16.63 7.22 -9.06
CA SER A 78 -17.86 8.00 -8.90
C SER A 78 -19.01 7.37 -9.69
N GLY A 79 -20.24 7.73 -9.34
CA GLY A 79 -21.46 7.20 -9.99
C GLY A 79 -22.42 6.54 -9.01
N GLU A 80 -23.25 5.63 -9.53
CA GLU A 80 -24.32 4.98 -8.77
C GLU A 80 -24.24 3.45 -8.97
N GLY A 81 -24.11 2.72 -7.86
CA GLY A 81 -24.02 1.26 -7.82
C GLY A 81 -22.93 0.74 -6.90
N ASP A 82 -22.53 -0.51 -7.12
CA ASP A 82 -21.59 -1.24 -6.26
C ASP A 82 -20.26 -1.49 -6.97
N VAL A 83 -19.15 -1.30 -6.26
CA VAL A 83 -17.80 -1.54 -6.77
C VAL A 83 -17.07 -2.50 -5.84
N PHE A 84 -16.42 -3.49 -6.42
CA PHE A 84 -15.69 -4.51 -5.69
C PHE A 84 -14.19 -4.29 -5.85
N PHE A 85 -13.48 -4.32 -4.72
CA PHE A 85 -12.03 -4.17 -4.66
C PHE A 85 -11.38 -5.36 -3.96
N ALA A 86 -10.27 -5.82 -4.51
CA ALA A 86 -9.42 -6.83 -3.90
C ALA A 86 -7.99 -6.67 -4.42
N SER A 87 -7.02 -7.13 -3.64
CA SER A 87 -5.62 -7.18 -4.07
C SER A 87 -4.91 -8.31 -3.34
N GLU A 88 -4.05 -9.05 -4.06
CA GLU A 88 -3.20 -10.15 -3.56
C GLU A 88 -3.92 -11.26 -2.75
N ALA A 89 -5.24 -11.41 -2.92
CA ALA A 89 -6.08 -12.21 -2.03
C ALA A 89 -5.83 -11.89 -0.53
N GLY A 90 -5.48 -10.64 -0.22
CA GLY A 90 -5.25 -10.17 1.13
C GLY A 90 -6.55 -10.03 1.93
N PHE A 91 -6.49 -10.24 3.24
CA PHE A 91 -7.59 -9.96 4.15
C PHE A 91 -7.85 -8.45 4.20
N VAL A 92 -9.10 -8.06 4.01
CA VAL A 92 -9.53 -6.66 4.00
C VAL A 92 -9.97 -6.24 5.40
N PHE A 93 -9.50 -5.09 5.84
CA PHE A 93 -9.88 -4.47 7.10
C PHE A 93 -10.41 -3.06 6.85
N LEU A 94 -11.51 -2.73 7.53
CA LEU A 94 -12.11 -1.40 7.51
C LEU A 94 -11.70 -0.64 8.77
N ILE A 95 -11.28 0.60 8.60
CA ILE A 95 -10.87 1.51 9.66
C ILE A 95 -11.70 2.79 9.50
N ASP A 96 -12.56 3.05 10.48
CA ASP A 96 -13.32 4.29 10.54
C ASP A 96 -12.48 5.35 11.26
N LEU A 97 -12.13 6.41 10.54
CA LEU A 97 -11.48 7.59 11.10
C LEU A 97 -12.55 8.52 11.65
N THR A 98 -12.35 8.98 12.90
CA THR A 98 -13.29 9.89 13.60
C THR A 98 -12.65 11.25 13.91
N GLY A 99 -11.86 11.78 12.97
CA GLY A 99 -11.01 12.96 13.16
C GLY A 99 -9.54 12.61 13.41
N ASP A 100 -9.23 11.32 13.50
CA ASP A 100 -7.89 10.79 13.71
C ASP A 100 -7.08 10.70 12.41
N ALA A 101 -5.83 10.28 12.53
CA ALA A 101 -4.94 10.06 11.39
C ALA A 101 -4.19 8.73 11.50
N LEU A 102 -3.96 8.11 10.34
CA LEU A 102 -3.27 6.83 10.19
C LEU A 102 -2.20 6.95 9.10
N SER A 103 -1.04 6.34 9.30
CA SER A 103 -0.06 6.13 8.23
C SER A 103 -0.15 4.70 7.73
N VAL A 104 -0.26 4.51 6.42
CA VAL A 104 -0.40 3.19 5.80
C VAL A 104 0.65 3.04 4.71
N ASN A 105 1.27 1.86 4.64
CA ASN A 105 2.11 1.48 3.52
C ASN A 105 1.24 1.46 2.27
N ALA A 106 1.65 2.15 1.22
CA ALA A 106 0.78 2.32 0.08
C ALA A 106 0.45 1.01 -0.65
N ARG A 107 1.29 -0.02 -0.53
CA ARG A 107 0.98 -1.37 -1.02
C ARG A 107 -0.19 -2.00 -0.28
N ASN A 108 -0.42 -1.59 0.97
CA ASN A 108 -1.49 -2.10 1.82
C ASN A 108 -2.78 -1.28 1.76
N LEU A 109 -2.79 -0.14 1.06
CA LEU A 109 -3.99 0.68 0.88
C LEU A 109 -4.87 0.06 -0.20
N LEU A 110 -6.20 0.03 0.02
CA LEU A 110 -7.13 -0.52 -0.96
C LEU A 110 -8.06 0.58 -1.52
N ALA A 111 -8.86 1.17 -0.64
CA ALA A 111 -9.81 2.23 -0.98
C ALA A 111 -10.15 3.08 0.25
N PHE A 112 -10.59 4.31 0.07
CA PHE A 112 -10.99 5.19 1.15
C PHE A 112 -11.93 6.30 0.66
N ASP A 113 -12.67 6.89 1.59
CA ASP A 113 -13.57 8.01 1.29
C ASP A 113 -12.82 9.21 0.72
N SER A 114 -13.33 9.80 -0.37
CA SER A 114 -12.66 10.95 -0.98
C SER A 114 -12.67 12.22 -0.12
N SER A 115 -13.42 12.24 0.99
CA SER A 115 -13.41 13.32 1.98
C SER A 115 -12.21 13.26 2.92
N ILE A 116 -11.50 12.12 2.97
CA ILE A 116 -10.30 11.95 3.78
C ILE A 116 -9.14 12.70 3.12
N GLU A 117 -8.48 13.55 3.90
CA GLU A 117 -7.25 14.21 3.48
C GLU A 117 -6.11 13.19 3.44
N TRP A 118 -5.29 13.25 2.40
CA TRP A 118 -4.18 12.33 2.23
C TRP A 118 -2.91 12.99 1.71
N ASP A 119 -1.77 12.44 2.10
CA ASP A 119 -0.44 12.91 1.67
C ASP A 119 0.56 11.75 1.60
N ILE A 120 1.35 11.71 0.53
CA ILE A 120 2.40 10.70 0.36
C ILE A 120 3.70 11.26 0.93
N LYS A 121 4.19 10.64 1.99
CA LYS A 121 5.41 11.06 2.69
C LYS A 121 6.47 9.99 2.56
N ARG A 122 7.69 10.44 2.30
CA ARG A 122 8.88 9.60 2.46
C ARG A 122 9.14 9.41 3.95
N VAL A 123 9.45 8.18 4.36
CA VAL A 123 9.84 7.92 5.75
C VAL A 123 11.18 8.59 6.03
N GLN A 124 11.27 9.33 7.15
CA GLN A 124 12.50 10.02 7.54
C GLN A 124 13.60 8.99 7.83
N GLY A 125 14.82 9.25 7.36
CA GLY A 125 15.95 8.32 7.49
C GLY A 125 15.99 7.19 6.45
N ALA A 126 14.94 7.02 5.65
CA ALA A 126 14.96 6.16 4.46
C ALA A 126 15.79 6.83 3.36
N GLY A 127 17.12 6.64 3.37
CA GLY A 127 18.02 7.15 2.32
C GLY A 127 17.78 6.50 0.95
N MET A 128 18.50 6.93 -0.10
CA MET A 128 18.44 6.32 -1.44
C MET A 128 18.73 4.80 -1.41
N LEU A 129 19.51 4.35 -0.41
CA LEU A 129 19.88 2.96 -0.16
C LEU A 129 18.69 2.08 0.27
N SER A 130 17.66 2.65 0.89
CA SER A 130 16.46 1.91 1.33
C SER A 130 15.41 1.71 0.24
N GLY A 131 15.72 2.05 -1.02
CA GLY A 131 14.77 1.98 -2.14
C GLY A 131 13.71 3.08 -2.16
N GLY A 132 13.72 4.01 -1.19
CA GLY A 132 12.73 5.06 -1.07
C GLY A 132 11.43 4.54 -0.47
N LEU A 133 11.38 4.46 0.86
CA LEU A 133 10.18 4.01 1.57
C LEU A 133 9.16 5.15 1.65
N PHE A 134 7.96 4.91 1.12
CA PHE A 134 6.86 5.86 1.11
C PHE A 134 5.64 5.31 1.83
N ASN A 135 4.97 6.20 2.56
CA ASN A 135 3.72 5.91 3.23
C ASN A 135 2.70 7.00 2.93
N THR A 136 1.44 6.60 2.90
CA THR A 136 0.31 7.52 2.77
C THR A 136 -0.20 7.84 4.17
N THR A 137 -0.16 9.11 4.55
CA THR A 137 -0.89 9.60 5.72
C THR A 137 -2.32 9.89 5.30
N LEU A 138 -3.28 9.38 6.06
CA LEU A 138 -4.73 9.57 5.90
C LEU A 138 -5.25 10.28 7.15
N GLN A 139 -6.05 11.33 7.00
CA GLN A 139 -6.56 12.13 8.12
C GLN A 139 -7.98 12.64 7.85
N GLY A 140 -8.82 12.63 8.90
CA GLY A 140 -10.15 13.23 8.86
C GLY A 140 -11.23 12.27 9.34
N THR A 141 -12.42 12.36 8.73
CA THR A 141 -13.56 11.51 9.08
C THR A 141 -14.06 10.76 7.85
N GLY A 142 -14.17 9.43 7.98
CA GLY A 142 -14.59 8.53 6.90
C GLY A 142 -14.00 7.14 7.06
N THR A 143 -14.29 6.25 6.12
CA THR A 143 -13.79 4.87 6.14
C THR A 143 -12.55 4.71 5.24
N VAL A 144 -11.55 4.01 5.76
CA VAL A 144 -10.36 3.54 5.03
C VAL A 144 -10.40 2.02 5.00
N ALA A 145 -10.27 1.45 3.80
CA ALA A 145 -10.04 0.03 3.60
C ALA A 145 -8.56 -0.22 3.30
N ILE A 146 -7.97 -1.11 4.08
CA ILE A 146 -6.63 -1.65 3.87
C ILE A 146 -6.73 -3.15 3.62
N HIS A 147 -5.65 -3.74 3.10
CA HIS A 147 -5.51 -5.18 3.05
C HIS A 147 -4.20 -5.67 3.66
N THR A 148 -4.17 -6.93 4.08
CA THR A 148 -2.96 -7.60 4.59
C THR A 148 -2.86 -9.00 4.03
N VAL A 149 -1.64 -9.46 3.73
CA VAL A 149 -1.42 -10.86 3.37
C VAL A 149 -1.40 -11.69 4.65
N GLY A 150 -2.51 -12.40 4.91
CA GLY A 150 -2.76 -13.11 6.17
C GLY A 150 -3.30 -12.21 7.29
N GLN A 151 -3.61 -12.82 8.44
CA GLN A 151 -4.17 -12.11 9.61
C GLN A 151 -3.07 -11.27 10.30
N PRO A 152 -3.23 -9.94 10.41
CA PRO A 152 -2.20 -9.08 10.98
C PRO A 152 -2.18 -9.11 12.50
N VAL A 153 -1.08 -8.63 13.08
CA VAL A 153 -0.94 -8.31 14.51
C VAL A 153 -0.79 -6.81 14.69
N ILE A 154 -1.34 -6.29 15.78
CA ILE A 154 -1.16 -4.90 16.22
C ILE A 154 -0.24 -4.92 17.43
N LEU A 155 0.87 -4.18 17.36
CA LEU A 155 1.86 -4.09 18.43
C LEU A 155 1.84 -2.69 19.04
N ASP A 156 1.76 -2.62 20.37
CA ASP A 156 1.84 -1.38 21.14
C ASP A 156 3.31 -0.91 21.25
N CYS A 157 3.58 0.31 20.82
CA CYS A 157 4.91 0.93 20.79
C CYS A 157 5.21 1.77 22.05
N SER A 158 4.27 1.89 22.98
CA SER A 158 4.37 2.79 24.12
C SER A 158 5.24 2.23 25.26
N GLN A 159 5.26 0.90 25.42
CA GLN A 159 5.92 0.25 26.54
C GLN A 159 7.40 -0.07 26.27
N GLN A 160 7.72 -0.43 25.03
CA GLN A 160 9.07 -0.79 24.61
C GLN A 160 9.28 -0.49 23.12
N PRO A 161 10.54 -0.22 22.71
CA PRO A 161 10.85 -0.07 21.29
C PRO A 161 10.43 -1.29 20.49
N THR A 162 9.66 -1.08 19.43
CA THR A 162 9.15 -2.14 18.56
C THR A 162 9.83 -2.05 17.20
N TYR A 163 10.44 -3.15 16.78
CA TYR A 163 11.19 -3.25 15.53
C TYR A 163 10.41 -4.10 14.53
N VAL A 164 10.18 -3.57 13.33
CA VAL A 164 9.34 -4.20 12.30
C VAL A 164 10.10 -4.23 10.99
N ASP A 165 10.06 -5.36 10.29
CA ASP A 165 10.56 -5.45 8.92
C ASP A 165 9.78 -4.48 8.01
N VAL A 166 10.50 -3.70 7.22
CA VAL A 166 9.89 -2.71 6.32
C VAL A 166 8.90 -3.35 5.34
N GLN A 167 9.17 -4.57 4.87
CA GLN A 167 8.33 -5.30 3.92
C GLN A 167 7.12 -5.97 4.57
N ALA A 168 7.10 -6.13 5.90
CA ALA A 168 5.96 -6.67 6.65
C ALA A 168 5.11 -5.58 7.33
N CYS A 169 5.56 -4.31 7.29
CA CYS A 169 4.88 -3.19 7.91
C CYS A 169 3.69 -2.71 7.06
N VAL A 170 2.48 -2.77 7.64
CA VAL A 170 1.22 -2.40 6.99
C VAL A 170 0.89 -0.92 7.23
N GLY A 171 1.09 -0.44 8.45
CA GLY A 171 0.74 0.92 8.85
C GLY A 171 0.96 1.16 10.35
N TRP A 172 0.80 2.39 10.81
CA TRP A 172 1.02 2.80 12.19
C TRP A 172 0.25 4.08 12.54
N SER A 173 0.10 4.36 13.85
CA SER A 173 -0.50 5.60 14.34
C SER A 173 0.25 6.82 13.81
N ALA A 174 -0.44 7.81 13.22
CA ALA A 174 0.21 8.90 12.50
C ALA A 174 1.14 9.81 13.35
N ASN A 175 1.01 9.75 14.68
CA ASN A 175 1.88 10.47 15.61
C ASN A 175 3.24 9.77 15.87
N LEU A 176 3.39 8.50 15.47
CA LEU A 176 4.67 7.80 15.54
C LEU A 176 5.55 8.15 14.35
N VAL A 177 6.81 8.50 14.64
CA VAL A 177 7.83 8.79 13.62
C VAL A 177 8.86 7.65 13.61
N PRO A 178 8.70 6.64 12.74
CA PRO A 178 9.64 5.52 12.69
C PRO A 178 11.04 5.97 12.32
N GLN A 179 12.03 5.38 12.98
CA GLN A 179 13.43 5.48 12.56
C GLN A 179 13.78 4.26 11.71
N VAL A 180 14.43 4.48 10.57
CA VAL A 180 14.95 3.38 9.75
C VAL A 180 16.31 2.97 10.30
N VAL A 181 16.40 1.73 10.79
CA VAL A 181 17.64 1.16 11.30
C VAL A 181 18.13 0.04 10.37
N SER A 182 19.44 0.03 10.09
CA SER A 182 20.07 -1.09 9.38
C SER A 182 20.54 -2.13 10.40
N SER A 183 20.07 -3.36 10.25
CA SER A 183 20.48 -4.49 11.09
C SER A 183 21.96 -4.88 10.89
N MET A 184 22.63 -4.33 9.86
CA MET A 184 24.05 -4.57 9.61
C MET A 184 24.96 -4.09 10.73
N ASN A 185 24.58 -3.03 11.47
CA ASN A 185 25.44 -2.49 12.53
C ASN A 185 25.53 -3.39 13.78
N VAL A 186 24.65 -4.38 13.94
CA VAL A 186 24.65 -5.28 15.13
C VAL A 186 25.10 -6.71 14.78
N ARG A 187 24.86 -7.20 13.55
CA ARG A 187 25.19 -8.60 13.16
C ARG A 187 26.40 -8.76 12.24
N SER A 188 26.92 -7.69 11.61
CA SER A 188 28.07 -7.80 10.70
C SER A 188 29.40 -8.17 11.38
N MET A 189 29.50 -8.11 12.73
CA MET A 189 30.67 -8.64 13.44
C MET A 189 30.69 -10.18 13.58
N LEU A 190 29.57 -10.90 13.40
CA LEU A 190 29.48 -12.31 13.83
C LEU A 190 29.07 -13.33 12.76
N ARG A 191 28.52 -12.95 11.60
CA ARG A 191 28.15 -13.95 10.58
C ARG A 191 28.06 -13.32 9.19
N GLY A 192 29.04 -13.61 8.34
CA GLY A 192 29.13 -13.09 6.97
C GLY A 192 27.97 -13.54 6.07
N GLY A 193 26.96 -12.67 5.93
CA GLY A 193 25.84 -12.82 5.00
C GLY A 193 25.37 -11.46 4.48
N SER A 194 25.19 -11.36 3.15
CA SER A 194 25.17 -10.15 2.31
C SER A 194 23.79 -9.52 2.06
N GLY A 195 22.86 -9.55 3.02
CA GLY A 195 21.52 -8.96 2.85
C GLY A 195 21.31 -7.75 3.76
N GLU A 196 21.26 -6.54 3.20
CA GLU A 196 20.86 -5.33 3.94
C GLU A 196 19.39 -5.43 4.39
N ALA A 197 19.15 -5.89 5.63
CA ALA A 197 17.80 -5.86 6.21
C ALA A 197 17.59 -4.54 6.96
N PHE A 198 16.72 -3.70 6.39
CA PHE A 198 16.23 -2.46 7.00
C PHE A 198 15.00 -2.76 7.85
N GLN A 199 14.94 -2.16 9.03
CA GLN A 199 13.81 -2.27 9.94
C GLN A 199 13.33 -0.89 10.34
N TYR A 200 12.02 -0.75 10.56
CA TYR A 200 11.48 0.38 11.28
C TYR A 200 11.64 0.15 12.79
N ALA A 201 12.11 1.17 13.50
CA ALA A 201 12.10 1.24 14.95
C ALA A 201 11.05 2.27 15.39
N PHE A 202 10.03 1.79 16.10
CA PHE A 202 8.96 2.60 16.66
C PHE A 202 9.14 2.73 18.18
N SER A 203 8.87 3.92 18.71
CA SER A 203 8.87 4.20 20.14
C SER A 203 7.94 5.36 20.44
N GLY A 204 7.11 5.23 21.46
CA GLY A 204 6.17 6.26 21.92
C GLY A 204 4.71 5.81 21.86
N PRO A 205 3.77 6.67 22.31
CA PRO A 205 2.35 6.32 22.35
C PRO A 205 1.80 6.01 20.96
N GLY A 206 1.24 4.82 20.77
CA GLY A 206 0.64 4.41 19.49
C GLY A 206 0.92 2.94 19.18
N PHE A 207 0.56 2.52 17.98
CA PHE A 207 0.70 1.15 17.53
C PHE A 207 1.27 1.05 16.12
N VAL A 208 1.78 -0.14 15.79
CA VAL A 208 2.13 -0.56 14.42
C VAL A 208 1.37 -1.83 14.05
N ILE A 209 0.93 -1.91 12.81
CA ILE A 209 0.25 -3.06 12.21
C ILE A 209 1.27 -3.84 11.38
N VAL A 210 1.39 -5.14 11.65
CA VAL A 210 2.34 -6.04 10.99
C VAL A 210 1.58 -7.21 10.38
N GLN A 211 1.80 -7.46 9.10
CA GLN A 211 1.22 -8.63 8.43
C GLN A 211 2.18 -9.83 8.53
N PRO A 212 1.67 -11.07 8.52
CA PRO A 212 2.49 -12.29 8.58
C PRO A 212 3.09 -12.66 7.21
N SER A 213 3.54 -11.66 6.44
CA SER A 213 4.16 -11.83 5.13
C SER A 213 5.02 -10.63 4.77
N GLU A 214 6.11 -10.86 4.05
CA GLU A 214 6.96 -9.80 3.52
C GLU A 214 6.63 -9.55 2.05
N TRP A 215 6.50 -8.28 1.66
CA TRP A 215 6.52 -7.93 0.25
C TRP A 215 7.88 -8.27 -0.35
N THR A 216 7.90 -8.88 -1.54
CA THR A 216 9.16 -9.08 -2.25
C THR A 216 9.64 -7.72 -2.76
N PRO A 217 10.87 -7.28 -2.41
CA PRO A 217 11.43 -6.09 -3.01
C PRO A 217 11.50 -6.30 -4.53
N PRO A 218 11.17 -5.30 -5.36
CA PRO A 218 11.44 -5.42 -6.79
C PRO A 218 12.92 -5.77 -6.96
N PRO A 219 13.27 -6.69 -7.89
CA PRO A 219 14.66 -7.07 -8.11
C PRO A 219 15.48 -5.80 -8.30
N ALA A 220 16.51 -5.62 -7.47
CA ALA A 220 17.44 -4.50 -7.61
C ALA A 220 17.90 -4.51 -9.06
N GLY A 221 17.56 -3.44 -9.79
CA GLY A 221 17.70 -3.40 -11.24
C GLY A 221 19.05 -3.94 -11.64
N GLY A 222 19.05 -5.17 -12.15
CA GLY A 222 20.22 -5.74 -12.78
C GLY A 222 20.53 -4.80 -13.93
N SER A 223 21.70 -4.18 -13.89
CA SER A 223 22.38 -3.65 -15.06
C SER A 223 22.69 -4.81 -16.01
N GLY A 224 21.64 -5.39 -16.59
CA GLY A 224 21.68 -6.48 -17.55
C GLY A 224 21.36 -5.92 -18.92
N GLY A 225 22.40 -5.75 -19.74
CA GLY A 225 22.29 -5.49 -21.17
C GLY A 225 23.25 -4.40 -21.64
N GLY A 226 24.30 -4.68 -22.40
CA GLY A 226 24.75 -5.95 -22.95
C GLY A 226 26.08 -5.73 -23.66
N GLY A 227 26.95 -6.74 -23.61
CA GLY A 227 28.08 -6.85 -24.52
C GLY A 227 27.55 -7.02 -25.94
N GLY A 228 27.38 -5.91 -26.64
CA GLY A 228 27.19 -5.88 -28.09
C GLY A 228 28.55 -5.60 -28.72
N GLY A 229 29.27 -6.64 -29.10
CA GLY A 229 30.42 -6.54 -29.99
C GLY A 229 29.95 -5.99 -31.34
N PHE A 230 30.04 -4.68 -31.52
CA PHE A 230 29.97 -4.06 -32.82
C PHE A 230 31.30 -4.26 -33.52
N ASN A 231 31.34 -5.24 -34.41
CA ASN A 231 32.39 -5.44 -35.38
C ASN A 231 32.27 -4.33 -36.45
N LEU A 232 32.98 -3.22 -36.23
CA LEU A 232 33.06 -2.08 -37.16
C LEU A 232 34.41 -2.18 -37.88
N GLY A 233 34.44 -2.75 -39.08
CA GLY A 233 35.69 -2.84 -39.85
C GLY A 233 35.62 -3.76 -41.05
N GLY A 234 34.71 -3.50 -41.97
CA GLY A 234 34.56 -4.28 -43.20
C GLY A 234 33.75 -3.55 -44.25
N LEU A 235 34.17 -2.32 -44.58
CA LEU A 235 33.81 -1.60 -45.82
C LEU A 235 34.70 -0.35 -45.88
N LEU A 236 35.40 -0.19 -47.01
CA LEU A 236 36.37 0.86 -47.40
C LEU A 236 37.86 0.52 -47.16
N ASP A 237 38.46 -0.29 -48.05
CA ASP A 237 39.57 0.09 -48.95
C ASP A 237 40.22 -1.15 -49.60
N GLY A 238 40.39 -1.12 -50.93
CA GLY A 238 41.27 -2.03 -51.70
C GLY A 238 40.58 -3.04 -52.61
#